data_AF-W1F0V7-F1
#
_entry.id   AF-W1F0V7-F1
#
_cell.length_a   1.000
_cell.length_b   1.000
_cell.length_c   1.000
_cell.angle_alpha   90.00
_cell.angle_beta   90.00
_cell.angle_gamma   90.00
#
_symmetry.space_group_name_H-M   'P 1'
#
loop_
_entity.id
_entity.type
_entity.pdbx_description
1 polymer ?
#
loop_
_entity_poly.entity_id
_entity_poly.type
_entity_poly.pdbx_seq_one_letter_code
_entity_poly.pdbx_strand_id
1 'polypeptide(L)'
;MQAVIARRDAFGEAQLAHRICDYLPEQGQLFVGNSLVVRLIDALSQLPAGYPVYSNRGASGIDGLLSTAAGVQRASGKPTLAIVGDLSALYDLNALALLRQVSAPLVLIVVNNNGGQIFSLLPTPQSERERFYLMPQKRPF
;
A
#
# COMPACT_ATOMS: atom_id res chain seq x y z
N MET A 1 21.93 16.45 4.56
CA MET A 1 22.22 15.03 4.91
C MET A 1 21.71 14.66 6.30
N GLN A 2 22.00 15.43 7.36
CA GLN A 2 21.49 15.15 8.72
C GLN A 2 19.95 15.17 8.86
N ALA A 3 19.23 16.07 8.18
CA ALA A 3 17.75 16.12 8.26
C ALA A 3 17.03 14.91 7.62
N VAL A 4 17.70 14.19 6.72
CA VAL A 4 17.16 12.95 6.11
C VAL A 4 17.35 11.76 7.06
N ILE A 5 18.48 11.73 7.79
CA ILE A 5 18.77 10.70 8.79
C ILE A 5 17.84 10.84 10.00
N ALA A 6 17.65 12.06 10.53
CA ALA A 6 16.74 12.32 11.66
C ALA A 6 15.26 12.01 11.34
N ARG A 7 14.90 11.89 10.05
CA ARG A 7 13.55 11.51 9.61
C ARG A 7 13.35 10.01 9.46
N ARG A 8 14.39 9.17 9.61
CA ARG A 8 14.26 7.70 9.60
C ARG A 8 13.67 7.13 10.90
N ASP A 9 13.71 7.90 11.99
CA ASP A 9 13.28 7.44 13.33
C ASP A 9 11.77 7.60 13.58
N ALA A 10 11.06 8.33 12.73
CA ALA A 10 9.61 8.44 12.82
C ALA A 10 8.94 7.16 12.27
N PHE A 11 7.94 6.65 12.99
CA PHE A 11 7.16 5.49 12.57
C PHE A 11 5.90 5.94 11.82
N GLY A 12 6.06 6.24 10.52
CA GLY A 12 4.98 6.74 9.65
C GLY A 12 5.03 6.16 8.23
N GLU A 13 3.96 6.39 7.45
CA GLU A 13 3.81 5.80 6.11
C GLU A 13 4.87 6.28 5.10
N ALA A 14 5.34 7.51 5.22
CA ALA A 14 6.42 8.04 4.37
C ALA A 14 7.76 7.34 4.66
N GLN A 15 8.06 7.08 5.94
CA GLN A 15 9.25 6.34 6.36
C GLN A 15 9.16 4.87 6.00
N LEU A 16 7.97 4.27 6.12
CA LEU A 16 7.72 2.91 5.63
C LEU A 16 7.98 2.82 4.13
N ALA A 17 7.47 3.76 3.34
CA ALA A 17 7.72 3.81 1.91
C ALA A 17 9.20 3.96 1.56
N HIS A 18 9.92 4.88 2.25
CA HIS A 18 11.36 5.05 2.08
C HIS A 18 12.17 3.78 2.40
N ARG A 19 11.72 3.00 3.39
CA ARG A 19 12.40 1.79 3.88
C ARG A 19 11.85 0.50 3.29
N ILE A 20 10.96 0.57 2.31
CA ILE A 20 10.25 -0.62 1.80
C ILE A 20 11.21 -1.70 1.27
N CYS A 21 12.38 -1.29 0.75
CA CYS A 21 13.44 -2.18 0.27
C CYS A 21 13.97 -3.12 1.35
N ASP A 22 13.97 -2.68 2.62
CA ASP A 22 14.45 -3.47 3.76
C ASP A 22 13.52 -4.66 4.08
N TYR A 23 12.30 -4.65 3.54
CA TYR A 23 11.26 -5.64 3.81
C TYR A 23 10.88 -6.47 2.58
N LEU A 24 11.53 -6.22 1.43
CA LEU A 24 11.26 -6.98 0.22
C LEU A 24 11.67 -8.44 0.43
N PRO A 25 10.77 -9.41 0.24
CA PRO A 25 11.15 -10.81 0.36
C PRO A 25 12.20 -11.18 -0.70
N GLU A 26 13.21 -11.94 -0.28
CA GLU A 26 14.22 -12.52 -1.19
C GLU A 26 13.53 -13.40 -2.23
N GLN A 27 13.93 -13.27 -3.50
CA GLN A 27 13.33 -13.96 -4.65
C GLN A 27 11.79 -13.79 -4.76
N GLY A 28 11.25 -12.76 -4.11
CA GLY A 28 9.82 -12.47 -4.06
C GLY A 28 9.38 -11.44 -5.08
N GLN A 29 8.28 -10.77 -4.75
CA GLN A 29 7.68 -9.70 -5.54
C GLN A 29 6.91 -8.72 -4.66
N LEU A 30 6.72 -7.51 -5.17
CA LEU A 30 5.98 -6.43 -4.53
C LEU A 30 4.68 -6.18 -5.29
N PHE A 31 3.56 -6.16 -4.58
CA PHE A 31 2.29 -5.63 -5.08
C PHE A 31 2.02 -4.28 -4.42
N VAL A 32 1.97 -3.20 -5.22
CA VAL A 32 1.78 -1.84 -4.71
C VAL A 32 0.35 -1.37 -4.99
N GLY A 33 -0.36 -1.01 -3.93
CA GLY A 33 -1.69 -0.44 -4.00
C GLY A 33 -1.72 0.99 -4.54
N ASN A 34 -2.93 1.52 -4.71
CA ASN A 34 -3.16 2.85 -5.25
C ASN A 34 -3.18 3.93 -4.14
N SER A 35 -3.55 5.17 -4.49
CA SER A 35 -3.54 6.33 -3.58
C SER A 35 -2.11 6.76 -3.14
N LEU A 36 -1.88 7.05 -1.86
CA LEU A 36 -0.61 7.58 -1.37
C LEU A 36 0.56 6.60 -1.50
N VAL A 37 0.35 5.30 -1.22
CA VAL A 37 1.47 4.36 -1.08
C VAL A 37 2.36 4.27 -2.33
N VAL A 38 1.77 4.15 -3.53
CA VAL A 38 2.55 4.13 -4.78
C VAL A 38 3.32 5.43 -5.00
N ARG A 39 2.74 6.58 -4.63
CA ARG A 39 3.38 7.89 -4.78
C ARG A 39 4.53 8.08 -3.79
N LEU A 40 4.34 7.63 -2.55
CA LEU A 40 5.38 7.69 -1.52
C LEU A 40 6.54 6.75 -1.85
N ILE A 41 6.26 5.53 -2.32
CA ILE A 41 7.33 4.59 -2.72
C ILE A 41 8.09 5.15 -3.93
N ASP A 42 7.37 5.65 -4.94
CA ASP A 42 7.98 6.26 -6.14
C ASP A 42 8.86 7.48 -5.79
N ALA A 43 8.40 8.34 -4.89
CA ALA A 43 9.12 9.56 -4.54
C ALA A 43 10.26 9.36 -3.53
N LEU A 44 10.16 8.37 -2.64
CA LEU A 44 11.01 8.26 -1.46
C LEU A 44 11.90 7.01 -1.44
N SER A 45 11.66 6.03 -2.31
CA SER A 45 12.40 4.77 -2.33
C SER A 45 13.22 4.61 -3.61
N GLN A 46 14.21 3.72 -3.53
CA GLN A 46 14.96 3.25 -4.69
C GLN A 46 14.86 1.72 -4.72
N LEU A 47 13.90 1.21 -5.51
CA LEU A 47 13.68 -0.22 -5.63
C LEU A 47 14.83 -0.91 -6.38
N PRO A 48 15.20 -2.16 -6.03
CA PRO A 48 16.28 -2.88 -6.70
C PRO A 48 15.96 -3.13 -8.17
N ALA A 49 16.96 -2.97 -9.04
CA ALA A 49 16.82 -3.27 -10.45
C ALA A 49 16.42 -4.74 -10.66
N GLY A 50 15.39 -4.98 -11.48
CA GLY A 50 14.89 -6.32 -11.78
C GLY A 50 14.00 -6.94 -10.69
N TYR A 51 13.76 -6.26 -9.56
CA TYR A 51 12.80 -6.75 -8.57
C TYR A 51 11.36 -6.62 -9.10
N PRO A 52 10.54 -7.70 -9.12
CA PRO A 52 9.21 -7.64 -9.71
C PRO A 52 8.24 -6.74 -8.93
N VAL A 53 7.59 -5.81 -9.62
CA VAL A 53 6.57 -4.92 -9.06
C VAL A 53 5.28 -5.03 -9.88
N TYR A 54 4.17 -5.31 -9.20
CA TYR A 54 2.83 -5.39 -9.77
C TYR A 54 1.93 -4.30 -9.18
N SER A 55 1.00 -3.79 -9.98
CA SER A 55 0.06 -2.75 -9.55
C SER A 55 -1.12 -2.60 -10.51
N ASN A 56 -2.26 -2.11 -10.00
CA ASN A 56 -3.45 -1.79 -10.82
C ASN A 56 -3.42 -0.31 -11.22
N ARG A 57 -2.49 0.08 -12.09
CA ARG A 57 -2.26 1.48 -12.48
C ARG A 57 -2.97 1.94 -13.75
N GLY A 58 -3.67 1.04 -14.46
CA GLY A 58 -4.45 1.39 -15.66
C GLY A 58 -5.55 2.41 -15.33
N ALA A 59 -6.60 1.98 -14.63
CA ALA A 59 -7.65 2.87 -14.13
C ALA A 59 -7.41 3.39 -12.70
N SER A 60 -6.40 2.86 -11.99
CA SER A 60 -6.03 3.29 -10.63
C SER A 60 -7.08 3.05 -9.54
N GLY A 61 -7.99 2.10 -9.73
CA GLY A 61 -9.07 1.76 -8.78
C GLY A 61 -8.57 1.18 -7.44
N ILE A 62 -9.34 1.39 -6.37
CA ILE A 62 -9.06 0.86 -5.02
C ILE A 62 -9.87 -0.41 -4.71
N ASP A 63 -10.67 -0.84 -5.65
CA ASP A 63 -11.83 -1.73 -5.52
C ASP A 63 -11.51 -3.23 -5.55
N GLY A 64 -10.32 -3.61 -6.00
CA GLY A 64 -9.94 -5.02 -6.17
C GLY A 64 -8.47 -5.30 -5.87
N LEU A 65 -7.87 -4.58 -4.92
CA LEU A 65 -6.42 -4.69 -4.67
C LEU A 65 -6.03 -5.99 -3.93
N LEU A 66 -6.84 -6.46 -2.97
CA LEU A 66 -6.54 -7.69 -2.22
C LEU A 66 -6.73 -8.94 -3.09
N SER A 67 -7.83 -8.98 -3.83
CA SER A 67 -8.15 -10.03 -4.79
C SER A 67 -7.11 -10.10 -5.90
N THR A 68 -6.66 -8.96 -6.44
CA THR A 68 -5.55 -8.93 -7.41
C THR A 68 -4.24 -9.42 -6.80
N ALA A 69 -3.88 -8.97 -5.59
CA ALA A 69 -2.67 -9.43 -4.90
C ALA A 69 -2.68 -10.96 -4.69
N ALA A 70 -3.83 -11.54 -4.35
CA ALA A 70 -4.00 -12.98 -4.26
C ALA A 70 -3.73 -13.68 -5.60
N GLY A 71 -4.24 -13.13 -6.71
CA GLY A 71 -3.97 -13.62 -8.06
C GLY A 71 -2.49 -13.58 -8.43
N VAL A 72 -1.82 -12.44 -8.17
CA VAL A 72 -0.37 -12.26 -8.42
C VAL A 72 0.46 -13.29 -7.65
N GLN A 73 0.14 -13.50 -6.37
CA GLN A 73 0.82 -14.50 -5.54
C GLN A 73 0.62 -15.91 -6.11
N ARG A 74 -0.63 -16.30 -6.41
CA ARG A 74 -0.93 -17.65 -6.90
C ARG A 74 -0.34 -17.95 -8.27
N ALA A 75 -0.33 -16.97 -9.18
CA ALA A 75 0.16 -17.14 -10.54
C ALA A 75 1.67 -17.40 -10.62
N SER A 76 2.44 -16.79 -9.71
CA SER A 76 3.91 -16.90 -9.68
C SER A 76 4.41 -17.89 -8.63
N GLY A 77 3.62 -18.18 -7.59
CA GLY A 77 4.04 -18.98 -6.44
C GLY A 77 5.14 -18.35 -5.60
N LYS A 78 5.43 -17.05 -5.77
CA LYS A 78 6.52 -16.36 -5.07
C LYS A 78 6.06 -15.79 -3.72
N PRO A 79 6.99 -15.59 -2.77
CA PRO A 79 6.75 -14.75 -1.60
C PRO A 79 6.34 -13.33 -2.03
N THR A 80 5.26 -12.82 -1.47
CA THR A 80 4.67 -11.55 -1.91
C THR A 80 4.56 -10.57 -0.75
N LEU A 81 5.12 -9.38 -0.91
CA LEU A 81 4.77 -8.23 -0.08
C LEU A 81 3.69 -7.43 -0.81
N ALA A 82 2.53 -7.25 -0.18
CA ALA A 82 1.46 -6.40 -0.69
C ALA A 82 1.26 -5.22 0.27
N ILE A 83 1.14 -4.00 -0.26
CA ILE A 83 0.91 -2.79 0.54
C ILE A 83 -0.26 -1.97 -0.01
N VAL A 84 -1.24 -1.67 0.82
CA VAL A 84 -2.48 -0.95 0.46
C VAL A 84 -2.87 0.05 1.54
N GLY A 85 -3.77 0.99 1.21
CA GLY A 85 -4.43 1.85 2.20
C GLY A 85 -5.64 1.18 2.87
N ASP A 86 -6.06 1.71 4.01
CA ASP A 86 -7.23 1.27 4.77
C ASP A 86 -8.54 1.24 3.96
N LEU A 87 -8.86 2.32 3.21
CA LEU A 87 -10.07 2.33 2.39
C LEU A 87 -10.02 1.29 1.28
N SER A 88 -8.83 0.99 0.73
CA SER A 88 -8.69 -0.07 -0.27
C SER A 88 -8.88 -1.46 0.35
N ALA A 89 -8.34 -1.69 1.54
CA ALA A 89 -8.56 -2.94 2.27
C ALA A 89 -10.04 -3.12 2.64
N LEU A 90 -10.73 -2.05 3.00
CA LEU A 90 -12.17 -2.07 3.27
C LEU A 90 -13.00 -2.34 2.02
N TYR A 91 -12.62 -1.77 0.88
CA TYR A 91 -13.34 -1.95 -0.38
C TYR A 91 -13.36 -3.43 -0.79
N ASP A 92 -12.22 -4.11 -0.65
CA ASP A 92 -12.02 -5.50 -1.08
C ASP A 92 -11.88 -6.47 0.12
N LEU A 93 -12.57 -6.17 1.23
CA LEU A 93 -12.37 -6.85 2.52
C LEU A 93 -12.65 -8.35 2.47
N ASN A 94 -13.65 -8.76 1.68
CA ASN A 94 -14.01 -10.18 1.56
C ASN A 94 -12.92 -11.01 0.84
N ALA A 95 -12.01 -10.38 0.10
CA ALA A 95 -10.90 -11.05 -0.57
C ALA A 95 -9.84 -11.56 0.42
N LEU A 96 -9.89 -11.18 1.70
CA LEU A 96 -9.15 -11.88 2.76
C LEU A 96 -9.42 -13.39 2.76
N ALA A 97 -10.61 -13.82 2.33
CA ALA A 97 -10.93 -15.24 2.17
C ALA A 97 -10.03 -15.95 1.14
N LEU A 98 -9.60 -15.24 0.08
CA LEU A 98 -8.67 -15.75 -0.94
C LEU A 98 -7.24 -15.84 -0.41
N LEU A 99 -6.82 -14.90 0.44
CA LEU A 99 -5.47 -14.87 1.02
C LEU A 99 -5.22 -16.02 2.02
N ARG A 100 -6.25 -16.76 2.43
CA ARG A 100 -6.11 -18.01 3.20
C ARG A 100 -5.47 -19.16 2.42
N GLN A 101 -5.45 -19.06 1.08
CA GLN A 101 -4.90 -20.07 0.19
C GLN A 101 -3.80 -19.44 -0.67
N VAL A 102 -2.59 -19.40 -0.10
CA VAL A 102 -1.38 -18.92 -0.76
C VAL A 102 -0.33 -20.03 -0.80
N SER A 103 0.39 -20.13 -1.90
CA SER A 103 1.41 -21.18 -2.14
C SER A 103 2.80 -20.83 -1.58
N ALA A 104 3.00 -19.56 -1.20
CA ALA A 104 4.17 -19.03 -0.53
C ALA A 104 3.75 -17.89 0.42
N PRO A 105 4.60 -17.47 1.38
CA PRO A 105 4.24 -16.42 2.33
C PRO A 105 3.78 -15.13 1.64
N LEU A 106 2.64 -14.60 2.07
CA LEU A 106 2.14 -13.28 1.66
C LEU A 106 2.01 -12.40 2.91
N VAL A 107 2.65 -11.24 2.87
CA VAL A 107 2.50 -10.20 3.88
C VAL A 107 1.63 -9.10 3.30
N LEU A 108 0.48 -8.83 3.93
CA LEU A 108 -0.38 -7.71 3.59
C LEU A 108 -0.18 -6.59 4.60
N ILE A 109 0.45 -5.50 4.18
CA ILE A 109 0.53 -4.26 4.94
C ILE A 109 -0.68 -3.39 4.61
N VAL A 110 -1.47 -3.06 5.63
CA VAL A 110 -2.54 -2.08 5.54
C VAL A 110 -2.08 -0.79 6.23
N VAL A 111 -1.86 0.27 5.45
CA VAL A 111 -1.55 1.59 5.99
C VAL A 111 -2.85 2.26 6.41
N ASN A 112 -3.11 2.24 7.72
CA ASN A 112 -4.30 2.85 8.31
C ASN A 112 -4.01 4.27 8.78
N ASN A 113 -4.25 5.25 7.91
CA ASN A 113 -4.22 6.68 8.22
C ASN A 113 -5.64 7.28 8.29
N ASN A 114 -6.63 6.41 8.52
CA ASN A 114 -8.04 6.72 8.79
C ASN A 114 -8.69 7.58 7.68
N GLY A 115 -8.79 7.02 6.48
CA GLY A 115 -9.45 7.62 5.33
C GLY A 115 -8.52 7.86 4.13
N GLY A 116 -9.08 8.39 3.05
CA GLY A 116 -8.36 8.66 1.81
C GLY A 116 -7.42 9.87 1.92
N GLN A 117 -6.31 9.76 2.64
CA GLN A 117 -5.41 10.90 2.93
C GLN A 117 -4.72 11.51 1.70
N ILE A 118 -4.82 10.90 0.52
CA ILE A 118 -4.47 11.59 -0.74
C ILE A 118 -5.23 12.92 -0.88
N PHE A 119 -6.44 13.03 -0.35
CA PHE A 119 -7.22 14.26 -0.38
C PHE A 119 -6.76 15.33 0.61
N SER A 120 -5.87 15.00 1.56
CA SER A 120 -5.13 15.97 2.36
C SER A 120 -3.89 16.50 1.64
N LEU A 121 -3.35 15.76 0.67
CA LEU A 121 -2.27 16.20 -0.22
C LEU A 121 -2.81 17.08 -1.36
N LEU A 122 -3.99 16.74 -1.90
CA LEU A 122 -4.67 17.52 -2.91
C LEU A 122 -5.31 18.79 -2.30
N PRO A 123 -5.47 19.88 -3.08
CA PRO A 123 -6.04 21.14 -2.60
C PRO A 123 -7.59 21.06 -2.46
N THR A 124 -8.08 20.17 -1.60
CA THR A 124 -9.52 20.00 -1.34
C THR A 124 -10.06 21.06 -0.36
N PRO A 125 -11.35 21.45 -0.47
CA PRO A 125 -11.95 22.45 0.43
C PRO A 125 -11.98 21.95 1.88
N GLN A 126 -11.41 22.72 2.81
CA GLN A 126 -11.22 22.27 4.19
C GLN A 126 -12.54 21.95 4.92
N SER A 127 -13.60 22.73 4.67
CA SER A 127 -14.92 22.55 5.29
C SER A 127 -15.62 21.24 4.88
N GLU A 128 -15.27 20.70 3.71
CA GLU A 128 -15.92 19.52 3.12
C GLU A 128 -15.03 18.27 3.18
N ARG A 129 -13.72 18.47 3.37
CA ARG A 129 -12.67 17.45 3.23
C ARG A 129 -12.97 16.18 4.01
N GLU A 130 -13.28 16.29 5.30
CA GLU A 130 -13.47 15.09 6.13
C GLU A 130 -14.67 14.26 5.66
N ARG A 131 -15.82 14.90 5.45
CA ARG A 131 -17.09 14.21 5.16
C ARG A 131 -17.17 13.69 3.74
N PHE A 132 -16.65 14.43 2.75
CA PHE A 132 -16.87 14.14 1.33
C PHE A 132 -15.64 13.63 0.59
N TYR A 133 -14.46 13.66 1.21
CA TYR A 133 -13.22 13.23 0.57
C TYR A 133 -12.47 12.18 1.39
N LEU A 134 -12.07 12.50 2.63
CA LEU A 134 -11.31 11.57 3.47
C LEU A 134 -12.14 10.36 3.89
N MET A 135 -13.40 10.60 4.25
CA MET A 135 -14.36 9.56 4.66
C MET A 135 -13.77 8.59 5.71
N PRO A 136 -13.28 9.08 6.86
CA PRO A 136 -12.69 8.23 7.90
C PRO A 136 -13.71 7.20 8.40
N GLN A 137 -13.35 5.92 8.36
CA GLN A 137 -14.26 4.83 8.77
C GLN A 137 -14.12 4.47 10.25
N LYS A 138 -13.11 5.01 10.95
CA LYS A 138 -12.85 4.78 12.39
C LYS A 138 -12.84 3.30 12.75
N ARG A 139 -12.21 2.47 11.91
CA ARG A 139 -12.10 1.03 12.10
C ARG A 139 -10.68 0.67 12.59
N PRO A 140 -10.57 -0.23 13.58
CA PRO A 140 -9.29 -0.51 14.23
C PRO A 140 -8.51 -1.67 13.61
N PHE A 141 -8.90 -2.18 12.42
CA PHE A 141 -8.28 -3.39 11.87
C PHE A 141 -6.76 -3.30 11.80
#